data_AF-A0A7S0I152-F1
#
_entry.id   AF-A0A7S0I152-F1
#
_cell.length_a   1.000
_cell.length_b   1.000
_cell.length_c   1.000
_cell.angle_alpha   90.00
_cell.angle_beta   90.00
_cell.angle_gamma   90.00
#
_symmetry.space_group_name_H-M   'P 1'
#
loop_
_entity.id
_entity.type
_entity.pdbx_description
1 polymer ?
#
loop_
_entity_poly.entity_id
_entity_poly.type
_entity_poly.pdbx_seq_one_letter_code
_entity_poly.pdbx_strand_id
1 'polypeptide(L)'
;KCCFSSDGNYVLGATAEKGEHTIHIWYRENGQLVHVLEGPKESVWDLAWHPTRTIIASCGQSGKVYIWAKQYSENYSAFAPNFKELEENEEYIEREDEFDLIDHHQIIKKKREEEEAVEVDITTLDESTAQSYGLSEI
;
A
#
# COMPACT_ATOMS: atom_id res chain seq x y z
N LYS A 1 -23.66 5.97 -9.78
CA LYS A 1 -23.36 6.32 -8.36
C LYS A 1 -21.94 6.84 -8.26
N CYS A 2 -21.63 7.68 -7.26
CA CYS A 2 -20.29 8.23 -7.07
C CYS A 2 -19.90 8.31 -5.58
N CYS A 3 -18.60 8.28 -5.31
CA CYS A 3 -18.03 8.46 -3.97
C CYS A 3 -16.63 9.10 -4.05
N PHE A 4 -16.12 9.58 -2.92
CA PHE A 4 -14.76 10.10 -2.79
C PHE A 4 -13.82 9.03 -2.21
N SER A 5 -12.53 9.14 -2.52
CA SER A 5 -11.49 8.39 -1.81
C SER A 5 -11.33 8.88 -0.36
N SER A 6 -10.66 8.07 0.46
CA SER A 6 -10.37 8.37 1.86
C SER A 6 -9.61 9.68 2.07
N ASP A 7 -8.70 10.00 1.17
CA ASP A 7 -7.91 11.24 1.15
C ASP A 7 -8.59 12.40 0.41
N GLY A 8 -9.73 12.15 -0.25
CA GLY A 8 -10.47 13.13 -1.04
C GLY A 8 -9.77 13.60 -2.32
N ASN A 9 -8.69 12.93 -2.74
CA ASN A 9 -7.93 13.25 -3.96
C ASN A 9 -8.52 12.60 -5.21
N TYR A 10 -9.29 11.52 -5.04
CA TYR A 10 -9.91 10.79 -6.14
C TYR A 10 -11.44 10.83 -6.02
N VAL A 11 -12.08 10.86 -7.19
CA VAL A 11 -13.52 10.71 -7.34
C VAL A 11 -13.78 9.43 -8.11
N LEU A 12 -14.72 8.64 -7.64
CA LEU A 12 -15.16 7.44 -8.33
C LEU A 12 -16.57 7.61 -8.85
N GLY A 13 -16.83 7.00 -10.00
CA GLY A 13 -18.15 6.96 -10.59
C GLY A 13 -18.37 5.69 -11.37
N ALA A 14 -19.49 5.04 -11.08
CA ALA A 14 -19.94 3.91 -11.88
C ALA A 14 -20.76 4.40 -13.08
N THR A 15 -20.58 3.75 -14.23
CA THR A 15 -21.41 3.99 -15.41
C THR A 15 -22.86 3.63 -15.14
N ALA A 16 -23.78 4.34 -15.80
CA ALA A 16 -25.21 4.01 -15.80
C ALA A 16 -25.59 3.10 -16.97
N GLU A 17 -24.60 2.64 -17.75
CA GLU A 17 -24.83 1.79 -18.89
C GLU A 17 -25.36 0.41 -18.48
N LYS A 18 -26.43 -0.02 -19.15
CA LYS A 18 -27.13 -1.23 -18.79
C LYS A 18 -26.31 -2.46 -19.20
N GLY A 19 -25.95 -3.27 -18.22
CA GLY A 19 -25.22 -4.51 -18.46
C GLY A 19 -23.70 -4.33 -18.49
N GLU A 20 -23.17 -3.16 -18.10
CA GLU A 20 -21.76 -2.92 -17.93
C GLU A 20 -21.40 -2.58 -16.49
N HIS A 21 -20.39 -3.27 -15.95
CA HIS A 21 -19.86 -3.00 -14.62
C HIS A 21 -18.57 -2.20 -14.75
N THR A 22 -18.69 -0.93 -15.13
CA THR A 22 -17.53 -0.07 -15.38
C THR A 22 -17.46 1.03 -14.32
N ILE A 23 -16.34 1.09 -13.61
CA ILE A 23 -16.06 2.10 -12.59
C ILE A 23 -14.90 2.97 -13.07
N HIS A 24 -15.13 4.27 -13.15
CA HIS A 24 -14.14 5.26 -13.54
C HIS A 24 -13.59 5.94 -12.30
N ILE A 25 -12.28 6.21 -12.32
CA ILE A 25 -11.57 6.89 -11.23
C ILE A 25 -10.91 8.13 -11.82
N TRP A 26 -11.27 9.30 -11.29
CA TRP A 26 -10.72 10.58 -11.69
C TRP A 26 -9.86 11.17 -10.58
N TYR A 27 -8.80 11.85 -10.97
CA TYR A 27 -8.06 12.73 -10.08
C TYR A 27 -8.82 14.04 -9.92
N ARG A 28 -9.08 14.45 -8.67
CA ARG A 28 -9.99 15.54 -8.36
C ARG A 28 -9.48 16.90 -8.80
N GLU A 29 -8.17 17.17 -8.66
CA GLU A 29 -7.63 18.52 -8.88
C GLU A 29 -7.68 18.94 -10.36
N ASN A 30 -7.35 18.03 -11.27
CA ASN A 30 -7.28 18.30 -12.71
C ASN A 30 -8.41 17.65 -13.52
N GLY A 31 -9.25 16.82 -12.89
CA GLY A 31 -10.35 16.11 -13.54
C GLY A 31 -9.92 14.99 -14.49
N GLN A 32 -8.65 14.58 -14.45
CA GLN A 32 -8.12 13.56 -15.36
C GLN A 32 -8.63 12.17 -14.99
N LEU A 33 -9.07 11.41 -15.99
CA LEU A 33 -9.37 9.99 -15.82
C LEU A 33 -8.06 9.21 -15.63
N VAL A 34 -7.91 8.59 -14.46
CA VAL A 34 -6.69 7.86 -14.07
C VAL A 34 -6.83 6.38 -14.39
N HIS A 35 -7.98 5.79 -14.02
CA HIS A 35 -8.24 4.36 -14.20
C HIS A 35 -9.69 4.10 -14.60
N VAL A 36 -9.87 2.99 -15.32
CA VAL A 36 -11.16 2.38 -15.62
C VAL A 36 -11.09 0.94 -15.14
N LEU A 37 -11.99 0.58 -14.22
CA LEU A 37 -12.13 -0.76 -13.70
C LEU A 37 -13.28 -1.43 -14.44
N GLU A 38 -12.95 -2.41 -15.27
CA GLU A 38 -13.89 -3.18 -16.06
C GLU A 38 -14.21 -4.50 -15.37
N GLY A 39 -15.49 -4.72 -15.11
CA GLY A 39 -15.98 -5.87 -14.38
C GLY A 39 -16.91 -6.76 -15.19
N PRO A 40 -17.75 -7.54 -14.49
CA PRO A 40 -18.74 -8.41 -15.12
C PRO A 40 -19.78 -7.65 -15.95
N LYS A 41 -20.54 -8.38 -16.77
CA LYS A 41 -21.63 -7.81 -17.57
C LYS A 41 -22.90 -7.58 -16.74
N GLU A 42 -22.85 -6.68 -15.77
CA GLU A 42 -24.01 -6.28 -14.99
C GLU A 42 -23.94 -4.81 -14.56
N SER A 43 -25.09 -4.18 -14.35
CA SER A 43 -25.14 -2.78 -13.95
C SER A 43 -24.75 -2.60 -12.48
N VAL A 44 -23.96 -1.56 -12.19
CA VAL A 44 -23.58 -1.18 -10.83
C VAL A 44 -24.69 -0.41 -10.14
N TRP A 45 -25.13 -0.88 -8.98
CA TRP A 45 -26.17 -0.22 -8.17
C TRP A 45 -25.63 0.70 -7.11
N ASP A 46 -24.49 0.34 -6.51
CA ASP A 46 -23.84 1.13 -5.48
C ASP A 46 -22.33 0.94 -5.48
N LEU A 47 -21.65 1.92 -4.90
CA LEU A 47 -20.19 2.03 -4.87
C LEU A 47 -19.74 2.61 -3.53
N ALA A 48 -18.77 1.98 -2.89
CA ALA A 48 -18.16 2.45 -1.65
C ALA A 48 -16.64 2.36 -1.73
N TRP A 49 -15.96 3.42 -1.28
CA TRP A 49 -14.52 3.41 -1.06
C TRP A 49 -14.25 3.10 0.42
N HIS A 50 -13.25 2.27 0.70
CA HIS A 50 -12.89 1.92 2.05
C HIS A 50 -12.17 3.11 2.75
N PRO A 51 -12.53 3.46 4.00
CA PRO A 51 -12.13 4.73 4.62
C PRO A 51 -10.63 4.92 4.88
N THR A 52 -9.83 3.86 4.89
CA THR A 52 -8.37 3.94 5.14
C THR A 52 -7.53 3.25 4.06
N ARG A 53 -7.92 2.05 3.64
CA ARG A 53 -7.26 1.26 2.59
C ARG A 53 -7.78 1.57 1.19
N THR A 54 -6.92 1.43 0.18
CA THR A 54 -7.27 1.54 -1.25
C THR A 54 -8.05 0.32 -1.74
N ILE A 55 -9.28 0.19 -1.26
CA ILE A 55 -10.21 -0.89 -1.60
C ILE A 55 -11.55 -0.28 -1.99
N ILE A 56 -12.14 -0.79 -3.08
CA ILE A 56 -13.45 -0.36 -3.58
C ILE A 56 -14.39 -1.54 -3.50
N ALA A 57 -15.58 -1.32 -2.96
CA ALA A 57 -16.70 -2.25 -3.03
C ALA A 57 -17.74 -1.75 -4.02
N SER A 58 -18.28 -2.65 -4.84
CA SER A 58 -19.37 -2.36 -5.77
C SER A 58 -20.40 -3.48 -5.74
N CYS A 59 -21.69 -3.15 -5.89
CA CYS A 59 -22.74 -4.16 -5.95
C CYS A 59 -23.44 -4.15 -7.31
N GLY A 60 -23.67 -5.35 -7.84
CA GLY A 60 -24.28 -5.58 -9.15
C GLY A 60 -25.75 -5.97 -9.06
N GLN A 61 -26.43 -6.01 -10.20
CA GLN A 61 -27.85 -6.37 -10.29
C GLN A 61 -28.15 -7.80 -9.80
N SER A 62 -27.18 -8.70 -9.90
CA SER A 62 -27.32 -10.07 -9.40
C SER A 62 -27.27 -10.19 -7.86
N GLY A 63 -27.05 -9.08 -7.15
CA GLY A 63 -26.87 -9.07 -5.69
C GLY A 63 -25.46 -9.47 -5.25
N LYS A 64 -24.54 -9.68 -6.18
CA LYS A 64 -23.12 -9.93 -5.89
C LYS A 64 -22.39 -8.62 -5.53
N VAL A 65 -21.42 -8.75 -4.64
CA VAL A 65 -20.51 -7.67 -4.26
C VAL A 65 -19.12 -7.97 -4.81
N TYR A 66 -18.53 -6.98 -5.47
CA TYR A 66 -17.20 -7.04 -6.09
C TYR A 66 -16.26 -6.16 -5.30
N ILE A 67 -15.10 -6.72 -4.97
CA ILE A 67 -14.04 -6.04 -4.26
C ILE A 67 -12.90 -5.80 -5.22
N TRP A 68 -12.51 -4.54 -5.36
CA TRP A 68 -11.38 -4.09 -6.15
C TRP A 68 -10.28 -3.66 -5.20
N ALA A 69 -9.14 -4.32 -5.29
CA ALA A 69 -7.97 -4.01 -4.49
C ALA A 69 -6.72 -4.23 -5.34
N LYS A 70 -5.63 -3.56 -4.99
CA LYS A 70 -4.32 -3.88 -5.58
C LYS A 70 -3.95 -5.31 -5.19
N GLN A 71 -3.52 -6.11 -6.16
CA GLN A 71 -2.95 -7.41 -5.86
C GLN A 71 -1.59 -7.20 -5.20
N TYR A 72 -1.42 -7.75 -3.99
CA TYR A 72 -0.11 -7.81 -3.37
C TYR A 72 0.75 -8.78 -4.17
N SER A 73 1.86 -8.30 -4.72
CA SER A 73 2.92 -9.20 -5.19
C SER A 73 3.61 -9.77 -3.96
N GLU A 74 3.90 -11.07 -3.99
CA GLU A 74 4.83 -11.63 -3.02
C GLU A 74 6.17 -10.94 -3.19
N ASN A 75 6.76 -10.52 -2.06
CA ASN A 75 8.08 -9.93 -2.01
C ASN A 75 9.00 -10.94 -1.31
N TYR A 76 9.86 -11.62 -2.07
CA TYR A 76 10.74 -12.65 -1.53
C TYR A 76 11.81 -12.08 -0.60
N SER A 77 12.13 -10.78 -0.68
CA SER A 77 12.99 -10.11 0.31
C SER A 77 12.39 -10.11 1.72
N ALA A 78 11.07 -10.28 1.86
CA ALA A 78 10.45 -10.42 3.18
C ALA A 78 10.85 -11.72 3.91
N PHE A 79 11.26 -12.76 3.18
CA PHE A 79 11.68 -14.04 3.77
C PHE A 79 13.15 -14.08 4.16
N ALA A 80 13.97 -13.20 3.59
CA ALA A 80 15.41 -13.16 3.81
C ALA A 80 15.87 -11.69 3.94
N PRO A 81 16.17 -11.20 5.16
CA PRO A 81 16.46 -9.78 5.41
C PRO A 81 17.62 -9.20 4.59
N ASN A 82 18.56 -10.06 4.17
CA ASN A 82 19.73 -9.67 3.38
C ASN A 82 19.55 -9.92 1.88
N PHE A 83 18.37 -10.37 1.44
CA PHE A 83 18.05 -10.60 0.04
C PHE A 83 17.38 -9.36 -0.52
N LYS A 84 17.90 -8.84 -1.64
CA LYS A 84 17.29 -7.74 -2.40
C LYS A 84 16.92 -8.27 -3.77
N GLU A 85 15.66 -8.10 -4.15
CA GLU A 85 15.22 -8.36 -5.53
C GLU A 85 15.75 -7.26 -6.45
N LEU A 86 16.26 -7.66 -7.60
CA LEU A 86 16.75 -6.75 -8.63
C LEU A 86 15.81 -6.85 -9.84
N GLU A 87 15.27 -5.71 -10.27
CA GLU A 87 14.45 -5.63 -11.48
C GLU A 87 15.32 -5.65 -12.75
N GLU A 88 16.57 -5.17 -12.64
CA GLU A 88 17.58 -5.14 -13.69
C GLU A 88 18.94 -5.56 -13.12
N ASN A 89 19.88 -5.94 -13.99
CA ASN A 89 21.21 -6.36 -13.55
C ASN A 89 21.98 -5.19 -12.93
N GLU A 90 22.36 -5.30 -11.66
CA GLU A 90 23.34 -4.41 -11.02
C GLU A 90 24.74 -5.01 -11.18
N GLU A 91 25.69 -4.22 -11.70
CA GLU A 91 27.10 -4.63 -11.75
C GLU A 91 27.70 -4.56 -10.36
N TYR A 92 28.34 -5.65 -9.94
CA TYR A 92 29.00 -5.71 -8.65
C TYR A 92 30.29 -4.89 -8.67
N ILE A 93 30.40 -3.94 -7.73
CA ILE A 93 31.62 -3.19 -7.50
C ILE A 93 32.24 -3.72 -6.20
N GLU A 94 33.30 -4.51 -6.35
CA GLU A 94 34.11 -5.00 -5.24
C GLU A 94 34.60 -3.83 -4.39
N ARG A 95 34.40 -3.92 -3.07
CA ARG A 95 34.97 -2.94 -2.14
C ARG A 95 36.43 -3.29 -1.89
N GLU A 96 37.29 -2.28 -1.73
CA GLU A 96 38.72 -2.50 -1.50
C GLU A 96 39.02 -3.36 -0.26
N ASP A 97 38.14 -3.34 0.75
CA ASP A 97 38.26 -4.06 2.01
C ASP A 97 37.56 -5.44 2.03
N GLU A 98 36.97 -5.88 0.91
CA GLU A 98 36.13 -7.09 0.87
C GLU A 98 36.91 -8.38 1.20
N PHE A 99 38.18 -8.43 0.83
CA PHE A 99 39.06 -9.59 1.05
C PHE A 99 40.01 -9.41 2.22
N ASP A 100 39.88 -8.32 2.98
CA ASP A 100 40.69 -8.11 4.17
C ASP A 100 40.29 -9.09 5.29
N LEU A 101 41.28 -9.55 6.06
CA LEU A 101 41.08 -10.38 7.25
C LEU A 101 40.62 -9.51 8.44
N ILE A 102 39.50 -8.81 8.27
CA ILE A 102 38.86 -8.01 9.31
C ILE A 102 37.91 -8.93 10.09
N ASP A 103 38.01 -8.91 11.42
CA ASP A 103 37.03 -9.57 12.28
C ASP A 103 35.71 -8.76 12.31
N HIS A 104 34.93 -8.90 11.23
CA HIS A 104 33.62 -8.27 11.09
C HIS A 104 32.67 -8.62 12.24
N HIS A 105 32.92 -9.70 12.98
CA HIS A 105 32.14 -10.08 14.15
C HIS A 105 32.17 -8.99 15.23
N GLN A 106 33.32 -8.33 15.44
CA GLN A 106 33.43 -7.25 16.42
C GLN A 106 32.69 -5.99 15.98
N ILE A 107 32.70 -5.68 14.69
CA ILE A 107 32.00 -4.52 14.13
C ILE A 107 30.48 -4.72 14.24
N ILE A 108 29.98 -5.89 13.83
CA ILE A 108 28.56 -6.25 13.92
C ILE A 108 28.13 -6.28 15.39
N LYS A 109 28.94 -6.87 16.27
CA LYS A 109 28.65 -6.94 17.70
C LYS A 109 28.58 -5.56 18.33
N LYS A 110 29.56 -4.68 18.06
CA LYS A 110 29.55 -3.30 18.57
C LYS A 110 28.31 -2.54 18.07
N LYS A 111 27.99 -2.64 16.78
CA LYS A 111 26.80 -2.01 16.20
C LYS A 111 25.51 -2.51 16.85
N ARG A 112 25.43 -3.81 17.11
CA ARG A 112 24.30 -4.43 17.81
C ARG A 112 24.19 -3.98 19.26
N GLU A 113 25.30 -3.87 19.98
CA GLU A 113 25.33 -3.36 21.36
C GLU A 113 24.88 -1.89 21.42
N GLU A 114 25.25 -1.07 20.44
CA GLU A 114 24.79 0.32 20.30
C GLU A 114 23.27 0.37 20.01
N GLU A 115 22.75 -0.50 19.15
CA GLU A 115 21.31 -0.60 18.85
C GLU A 115 20.50 -1.11 20.05
N GLU A 116 20.99 -2.10 20.79
CA GLU A 116 20.36 -2.64 22.00
C GLU A 116 20.37 -1.66 23.17
N ALA A 117 21.26 -0.65 23.16
CA ALA A 117 21.31 0.40 24.17
C ALA A 117 20.25 1.51 23.95
N VAL A 118 19.55 1.51 22.81
CA VAL A 118 18.47 2.46 22.53
C VAL A 118 17.26 2.13 23.41
N GLU A 119 16.83 3.08 24.23
CA GLU A 119 15.62 2.96 25.03
C GLU A 119 14.38 3.02 24.11
N VAL A 120 13.52 1.99 24.19
CA VAL A 120 12.30 1.88 23.38
C VAL A 120 11.09 2.02 24.31
N ASP A 121 10.25 3.01 24.05
CA ASP A 121 8.96 3.15 24.72
C ASP A 121 7.92 2.23 24.05
N ILE A 122 7.26 1.39 24.85
CA ILE A 122 6.20 0.46 24.41
C ILE A 122 4.81 0.83 24.96
N THR A 123 4.73 1.90 25.74
CA THR A 123 3.52 2.26 26.50
C THR A 123 2.77 3.42 25.88
N THR A 124 3.47 4.35 25.23
CA THR A 124 2.84 5.45 24.52
C THR A 124 2.57 5.07 23.07
N LEU A 125 1.50 5.64 22.52
CA LEU A 125 1.23 5.56 21.09
C LEU A 125 1.94 6.73 20.42
N ASP A 126 2.64 6.45 19.33
CA ASP A 126 3.13 7.49 18.44
C ASP A 126 1.95 8.37 17.98
N GLU A 127 2.17 9.68 17.84
CA GLU A 127 1.09 10.62 17.46
C GLU A 127 0.40 10.24 16.15
N SER A 128 1.14 9.67 15.18
CA SER A 128 0.61 9.17 13.91
C SER A 128 -0.34 7.99 14.09
N THR A 129 0.02 7.07 14.99
CA THR A 129 -0.78 5.89 15.32
C THR A 129 -2.03 6.33 16.11
N ALA A 130 -1.88 7.23 17.07
CA ALA A 130 -3.00 7.80 17.84
C ALA A 130 -4.00 8.54 16.93
N GLN A 131 -3.54 9.35 15.97
CA GLN A 131 -4.39 10.01 14.97
C GLN A 131 -5.13 8.99 14.08
N SER A 132 -4.48 7.89 13.68
CA SER A 132 -5.12 6.85 12.86
C SER A 132 -6.28 6.13 13.58
N TYR A 133 -6.22 6.05 14.91
CA TYR A 133 -7.28 5.49 15.76
C TYR A 133 -8.28 6.55 16.26
N GLY A 134 -8.11 7.83 15.90
CA GLY A 134 -8.95 8.92 16.39
C GLY A 134 -8.83 9.14 17.90
N LEU A 135 -7.69 8.77 18.49
CA LEU A 135 -7.38 8.86 19.93
C LEU A 135 -6.58 10.11 20.29
N SER A 136 -6.21 10.97 19.33
CA SER A 136 -5.63 12.27 19.65
C SER A 136 -6.72 13.16 20.27
N GLU A 137 -6.61 13.40 21.58
CA GLU A 137 -7.60 14.07 22.42
C GLU A 137 -8.05 15.46 21.93
N ILE A 138 -9.26 15.82 22.37
CA ILE A 138 -9.83 17.17 22.49
C ILE A 138 -8.98 18.02 23.43
#